data_AF-A0A918SGG6-F1
#
_entry.id   AF-A0A918SGG6-F1
#
_cell.length_a   1.000
_cell.length_b   1.000
_cell.length_c   1.000
_cell.angle_alpha   90.00
_cell.angle_beta   90.00
_cell.angle_gamma   90.00
#
_symmetry.space_group_name_H-M   'P 1'
#
loop_
_entity.id
_entity.type
_entity.pdbx_description
1 polymer ?
#
loop_
_entity_poly.entity_id
_entity_poly.type
_entity_poly.pdbx_seq_one_letter_code
_entity_poly.pdbx_strand_id
1 'polypeptide(L)'
;MKLRELFKLNCSEAAEFCDKAQYREAGFLNKLKLRLHLIFCPPCQEYTKKNLKLTSLLKKASIKTCTKKEKERYKKQIEENL
;
A
#
# COMPACT_ATOMS: atom_id res chain seq x y z
N MET A 1 -23.48 -14.89 -1.75
CA MET A 1 -22.81 -14.61 -0.46
C MET A 1 -21.82 -15.70 0.00
N LYS A 2 -21.85 -16.94 -0.55
CA LYS A 2 -20.99 -18.07 -0.09
C LYS A 2 -19.62 -18.23 -0.77
N LEU A 3 -19.27 -17.48 -1.81
CA LEU A 3 -17.91 -17.52 -2.42
C LEU A 3 -16.82 -16.81 -1.58
N ARG A 4 -17.22 -16.05 -0.56
CA ARG A 4 -16.33 -15.28 0.32
C ARG A 4 -15.49 -16.17 1.25
N GLU A 5 -15.90 -17.43 1.43
CA GLU A 5 -15.26 -18.45 2.28
C GLU A 5 -14.16 -19.25 1.55
N LEU A 6 -14.21 -19.36 0.21
CA LEU A 6 -13.29 -20.20 -0.57
C LEU A 6 -11.86 -19.63 -0.65
N PHE A 7 -11.73 -18.31 -0.48
CA PHE A 7 -10.45 -17.64 -0.35
C PHE A 7 -10.48 -16.88 0.97
N LYS A 8 -9.87 -17.46 2.01
CA LYS A 8 -9.73 -16.93 3.39
C LYS A 8 -8.99 -15.57 3.45
N LEU A 9 -9.48 -14.57 2.75
CA LEU A 9 -9.01 -13.19 2.76
C LEU A 9 -10.24 -12.31 2.84
N ASN A 10 -10.46 -11.72 4.00
CA ASN A 10 -11.53 -10.75 4.17
C ASN A 10 -11.12 -9.38 3.56
N CYS A 11 -12.08 -8.48 3.37
CA CYS A 11 -11.80 -7.19 2.73
C CYS A 11 -10.82 -6.31 3.54
N SER A 12 -10.80 -6.43 4.87
CA SER A 12 -9.89 -5.68 5.74
C SER A 12 -8.44 -6.14 5.56
N GLU A 13 -8.22 -7.46 5.55
CA GLU A 13 -6.91 -8.06 5.23
C GLU A 13 -6.48 -7.74 3.79
N ALA A 14 -7.44 -7.73 2.85
CA ALA A 14 -7.16 -7.33 1.47
C ALA A 14 -6.72 -5.86 1.38
N ALA A 15 -7.29 -4.96 2.19
CA ALA A 15 -6.87 -3.58 2.27
C ALA A 15 -5.43 -3.47 2.81
N GLU A 16 -5.12 -4.17 3.90
CA GLU A 16 -3.76 -4.22 4.46
C GLU A 16 -2.74 -4.76 3.45
N PHE A 17 -3.09 -5.81 2.70
CA PHE A 17 -2.22 -6.37 1.66
C PHE A 17 -2.06 -5.42 0.48
N CYS A 18 -3.10 -4.67 0.11
CA CYS A 18 -3.04 -3.64 -0.91
C CYS A 18 -2.05 -2.53 -0.51
N ASP A 19 -2.13 -2.07 0.74
CA ASP A 19 -1.25 -1.04 1.29
C ASP A 19 0.20 -1.54 1.35
N LYS A 20 0.43 -2.73 1.92
CA LYS A 20 1.77 -3.35 1.93
C LYS A 20 2.32 -3.58 0.52
N ALA A 21 1.47 -3.93 -0.45
CA ALA A 21 1.91 -4.08 -1.84
C ALA A 21 2.36 -2.74 -2.44
N GLN A 22 1.69 -1.63 -2.10
CA GLN A 22 2.05 -0.28 -2.54
C GLN A 22 3.44 0.14 -2.04
N TYR A 23 3.77 -0.18 -0.79
CA TYR A 23 5.08 0.13 -0.19
C TYR A 23 6.16 -0.92 -0.46
N ARG A 24 5.88 -1.94 -1.29
CA ARG A 24 6.77 -3.08 -1.59
C ARG A 24 7.09 -3.96 -0.37
N GLU A 25 6.22 -3.92 0.63
CA GLU A 25 6.32 -4.68 1.89
C GLU A 25 5.52 -6.00 1.83
N ALA A 26 4.68 -6.19 0.82
CA ALA A 26 3.92 -7.43 0.66
C ALA A 26 4.77 -8.57 0.07
N GLY A 27 4.78 -9.70 0.77
CA GLY A 27 5.34 -10.97 0.28
C GLY A 27 4.57 -11.54 -0.93
N PHE A 28 5.19 -12.48 -1.64
CA PHE A 28 4.65 -13.06 -2.87
C PHE A 28 3.28 -13.74 -2.68
N LEU A 29 3.14 -14.54 -1.62
CA LEU A 29 1.89 -15.24 -1.31
C LEU A 29 0.73 -14.28 -1.02
N ASN A 30 1.00 -13.17 -0.31
CA ASN A 30 -0.01 -12.16 0.00
C ASN A 30 -0.47 -11.43 -1.27
N LYS A 31 0.45 -11.16 -2.20
CA LYS A 31 0.10 -10.60 -3.52
C LYS A 31 -0.77 -11.55 -4.35
N LEU A 32 -0.49 -12.85 -4.32
CA LEU A 32 -1.30 -13.84 -5.03
C LEU A 32 -2.72 -13.94 -4.43
N LYS A 33 -2.84 -14.03 -3.11
CA LYS A 33 -4.13 -14.01 -2.40
C LYS A 33 -4.93 -12.75 -2.71
N LEU A 34 -4.28 -11.59 -2.68
CA LEU A 34 -4.91 -10.32 -3.03
C LEU A 34 -5.45 -10.34 -4.47
N ARG A 35 -4.64 -10.75 -5.45
CA ARG A 35 -5.08 -10.83 -6.86
C ARG A 35 -6.33 -11.68 -7.04
N LEU A 36 -6.40 -12.83 -6.36
CA LEU A 36 -7.57 -13.69 -6.40
C LEU A 36 -8.80 -13.02 -5.78
N HIS A 37 -8.65 -12.35 -4.63
CA HIS A 37 -9.73 -11.60 -3.99
C HIS A 37 -10.25 -10.45 -4.86
N LEU A 38 -9.37 -9.72 -5.57
CA LEU A 38 -9.76 -8.61 -6.45
C LEU A 38 -10.61 -9.05 -7.66
N ILE A 39 -10.55 -10.31 -8.08
CA ILE A 39 -11.39 -10.84 -9.17
C ILE A 39 -12.86 -10.91 -8.74
N PHE A 40 -13.12 -11.24 -7.48
CA PHE A 40 -14.47 -11.52 -6.97
C PHE A 40 -15.03 -10.43 -6.05
N CYS A 41 -14.23 -9.42 -5.70
CA CYS A 41 -14.63 -8.33 -4.82
C CYS A 41 -14.49 -6.97 -5.53
N PRO A 42 -15.55 -6.48 -6.21
CA PRO A 42 -15.52 -5.18 -6.91
C PRO A 42 -15.12 -3.99 -6.03
N PRO A 43 -15.56 -3.87 -4.75
CA PRO A 43 -15.13 -2.78 -3.88
C PRO A 43 -13.62 -2.76 -3.64
N CYS A 44 -13.00 -3.92 -3.38
CA CYS A 44 -11.55 -4.03 -3.21
C CYS A 44 -10.82 -3.76 -4.53
N GLN A 45 -11.37 -4.20 -5.66
CA GLN A 45 -10.84 -3.88 -6.99
C GLN A 45 -10.77 -2.36 -7.22
N GLU A 46 -11.85 -1.65 -6.89
CA GLU A 46 -11.93 -0.19 -7.03
C GLU A 46 -10.96 0.53 -6.07
N TYR A 47 -10.86 0.08 -4.82
CA TYR A 47 -9.88 0.57 -3.85
C TYR A 47 -8.44 0.43 -4.38
N THR A 48 -8.07 -0.76 -4.87
CA THR A 48 -6.75 -1.00 -5.43
C THR A 48 -6.49 -0.14 -6.67
N LYS A 49 -7.47 0.03 -7.56
CA LYS A 49 -7.34 0.92 -8.74
C LYS A 49 -7.07 2.37 -8.33
N LYS A 50 -7.82 2.89 -7.36
CA LYS A 50 -7.63 4.27 -6.86
C LYS A 50 -6.25 4.47 -6.23
N ASN A 51 -5.77 3.51 -5.44
CA ASN A 51 -4.44 3.55 -4.84
C ASN A 51 -3.30 3.48 -5.88
N LEU A 52 -3.43 2.63 -6.89
CA LEU A 52 -2.48 2.57 -8.00
C LEU A 52 -2.45 3.88 -8.80
N LYS A 53 -3.62 4.49 -9.04
CA LYS A 53 -3.73 5.80 -9.70
C LYS A 53 -3.04 6.88 -8.88
N LEU A 54 -3.29 6.94 -7.57
CA LEU A 54 -2.63 7.88 -6.67
C LEU A 54 -1.11 7.71 -6.70
N THR A 55 -0.61 6.48 -6.58
CA THR A 55 0.82 6.16 -6.64
C THR A 55 1.44 6.61 -7.97
N SER A 56 0.74 6.41 -9.09
CA SER A 56 1.19 6.87 -10.41
C SER A 56 1.27 8.39 -10.49
N LEU A 57 0.25 9.10 -9.99
CA LEU A 57 0.23 10.56 -9.98
C LEU A 57 1.35 11.14 -9.11
N LEU A 58 1.60 10.57 -7.93
CA LEU A 58 2.70 10.99 -7.05
C LEU A 58 4.07 10.80 -7.72
N LYS A 59 4.27 9.69 -8.45
CA LYS A 59 5.50 9.46 -9.22
C LYS A 59 5.65 10.45 -10.38
N LYS A 60 4.56 10.77 -11.07
CA LYS A 60 4.54 11.77 -12.16
C LYS A 60 4.80 13.19 -11.68
N ALA A 61 4.32 13.52 -10.48
CA ALA A 61 4.54 14.82 -9.87
C ALA A 61 6.00 15.04 -9.42
N SER A 62 6.88 14.03 -9.53
CA SER A 62 8.31 14.12 -9.18
C SER A 62 8.55 14.78 -7.82
N ILE A 63 7.70 14.45 -6.85
CA ILE A 63 7.75 15.05 -5.52
C ILE A 63 9.13 14.78 -4.92
N LYS A 64 9.86 15.84 -4.60
CA LYS A 64 11.13 15.74 -3.90
C LYS A 64 10.85 15.27 -2.48
N THR A 65 11.23 14.04 -2.19
CA THR A 65 11.20 13.49 -0.84
C THR A 65 12.50 13.79 -0.13
N CYS A 66 12.44 13.84 1.20
CA CYS A 66 13.61 14.01 2.05
C CYS A 66 14.53 12.79 1.91
N THR A 67 15.80 13.01 1.56
CA THR A 67 16.81 11.96 1.55
C THR A 67 17.08 11.45 2.97
N LYS A 68 17.65 10.24 3.11
CA LYS A 68 18.00 9.70 4.43
C LYS A 68 18.90 10.66 5.22
N LYS A 69 19.89 11.27 4.55
CA LYS A 69 20.80 12.25 5.16
C LYS A 69 20.10 13.51 5.63
N GLU A 70 19.21 14.07 4.82
CA GLU A 70 18.41 15.25 5.23
C GLU A 70 17.50 14.89 6.41
N LYS A 71 16.91 13.70 6.39
CA LYS A 71 16.03 13.23 7.48
C LYS A 71 16.81 13.07 8.80
N GLU A 72 18.01 12.51 8.76
CA GLU A 72 18.90 12.41 9.92
C GLU A 72 19.34 13.79 10.42
N ARG A 73 19.69 14.71 9.51
CA ARG A 73 20.02 16.10 9.85
C ARG A 73 18.87 16.77 10.59
N TYR A 74 17.65 16.67 10.06
CA TYR A 74 16.47 17.27 10.69
C TYR A 74 16.17 16.68 12.06
N LYS A 75 16.34 15.36 12.25
CA LYS A 75 16.18 14.72 13.56
C LYS A 75 17.15 15.28 14.59
N LYS A 76 18.44 15.37 14.24
CA LYS A 76 19.46 15.95 15.12
C LYS A 76 19.14 17.40 15.47
N GLN A 77 18.73 18.20 14.49
CA GLN A 77 18.33 19.60 14.74
C GLN A 77 17.13 19.69 15.69
N ILE A 78 16.14 18.80 15.57
CA ILE A 78 15.01 18.77 16.50
C ILE A 78 15.47 18.38 17.91
N GLU A 79 16.33 17.37 18.04
CA GLU A 79 16.87 16.92 19.34
C GLU A 79 17.76 17.97 20.01
N GLU A 80 18.53 18.74 19.24
CA GLU A 80 19.40 19.82 19.75
C GLU A 80 18.61 21.07 20.20
N ASN A 81 17.36 21.23 19.74
CA ASN A 81 16.49 22.37 20.09
C ASN A 81 15.35 21.98 21.04
N LEU A 82 15.39 20.75 21.57
CA LEU A 82 14.54 20.24 22.67
C LEU A 82 15.28 20.38 24.00
#